data_AF-A0A180FII5-F1
#
_entry.id   AF-A0A180FII5-F1
#
_cell.length_a   1.000
_cell.length_b   1.000
_cell.length_c   1.000
_cell.angle_alpha   90.00
_cell.angle_beta   90.00
_cell.angle_gamma   90.00
#
_symmetry.space_group_name_H-M   'P 1'
#
loop_
_entity.id
_entity.type
_entity.pdbx_description
1 polymer ?
#
loop_
_entity_poly.entity_id
_entity_poly.type
_entity_poly.pdbx_seq_one_letter_code
_entity_poly.pdbx_strand_id
1 'polypeptide(L)'
;MKSMLSVFCSLLICNLCFSQEKITGIGKLKLFSSANVIKEIGYIKEPILVTSEREYLSKVYKKYENKELYLLGISENKNDKIARVPFCDSVKVYYIPSYIPVDGVVLSGITLKFFNDSLYSIMIDSPDGLRAALTLKYGKPEHEKKEKERIFVNGLGIEITKIDSEYTTTWEKENKEISCYYFSKFYHSDKGELNHFEYFSLFNVPMADNVEKIDKENTKKIIDKEENERRKKLDVL
;
A
#
# COMPACT_ATOMS: atom_id res chain seq x y z
N MET A 1 -18.52 -32.94 -46.15
CA MET A 1 -18.53 -31.49 -45.80
C MET A 1 -19.36 -31.13 -44.55
N LYS A 2 -19.82 -32.07 -43.71
CA LYS A 2 -20.53 -31.76 -42.45
C LYS A 2 -19.65 -31.84 -41.18
N SER A 3 -18.42 -32.34 -41.26
CA SER A 3 -17.54 -32.51 -40.10
C SER A 3 -16.60 -31.32 -39.82
N MET A 4 -16.31 -30.46 -40.79
CA MET A 4 -15.41 -29.30 -40.58
C MET A 4 -16.07 -28.13 -39.84
N LEU A 5 -17.39 -27.96 -39.96
CA LEU A 5 -18.10 -26.84 -39.33
C LEU A 5 -18.24 -27.02 -37.81
N SER A 6 -18.28 -28.26 -37.33
CA SER A 6 -18.35 -28.59 -35.90
C SER A 6 -17.03 -28.34 -35.16
N VAL A 7 -15.88 -28.49 -35.83
CA VAL A 7 -14.54 -28.25 -35.26
C VAL A 7 -14.24 -26.74 -35.16
N PHE A 8 -14.73 -25.94 -36.12
CA PHE A 8 -14.56 -24.49 -36.07
C PHE A 8 -15.41 -23.82 -34.97
N CYS A 9 -16.63 -24.30 -34.71
CA CYS A 9 -17.45 -23.77 -33.61
C CYS A 9 -16.88 -24.13 -32.22
N SER A 10 -16.19 -25.28 -32.07
CA SER A 10 -15.59 -25.66 -30.77
C SER A 10 -14.30 -24.89 -30.47
N LEU A 11 -13.51 -24.50 -31.49
CA LEU A 11 -12.33 -23.65 -31.32
C LEU A 11 -12.66 -22.17 -31.03
N LEU A 12 -13.83 -21.67 -31.48
CA LEU A 12 -14.28 -20.31 -31.17
C LEU A 12 -14.87 -20.17 -29.76
N ILE A 13 -15.41 -21.24 -29.17
CA ILE A 13 -15.98 -21.21 -27.81
C ILE A 13 -14.89 -21.26 -26.72
N CYS A 14 -13.71 -21.84 -27.00
CA CYS A 14 -12.61 -21.88 -26.04
C CYS A 14 -11.94 -20.50 -25.78
N ASN A 15 -12.16 -19.51 -26.64
CA ASN A 15 -11.60 -18.16 -26.47
C ASN A 15 -12.53 -17.16 -25.76
N LEU A 16 -13.75 -17.56 -25.39
CA LEU A 16 -14.78 -16.60 -24.96
C LEU A 16 -15.06 -16.52 -23.46
N CYS A 17 -14.41 -17.29 -22.59
CA CYS A 17 -14.66 -17.20 -21.14
C CYS A 17 -13.44 -17.58 -20.28
N PHE A 18 -12.28 -16.97 -20.49
CA PHE A 18 -11.36 -16.79 -19.36
C PHE A 18 -11.83 -15.55 -18.60
N SER A 19 -12.83 -15.74 -17.74
CA SER A 19 -13.08 -14.77 -16.66
C SER A 19 -11.79 -14.72 -15.85
N GLN A 20 -11.03 -13.63 -16.02
CA GLN A 20 -9.77 -13.41 -15.33
C GLN A 20 -10.06 -13.48 -13.83
N GLU A 21 -9.40 -14.42 -13.13
CA GLU A 21 -9.64 -14.65 -11.70
C GLU A 21 -9.44 -13.33 -10.94
N LYS A 22 -10.39 -12.98 -10.06
CA LYS A 22 -10.28 -11.72 -9.34
C LYS A 22 -9.11 -11.72 -8.34
N ILE A 23 -8.33 -10.64 -8.32
CA ILE A 23 -7.28 -10.40 -7.33
C ILE A 23 -7.95 -10.03 -6.01
N THR A 24 -8.00 -11.00 -5.10
CA THR A 24 -8.62 -10.84 -3.78
C THR A 24 -7.61 -10.86 -2.64
N GLY A 25 -6.33 -11.16 -2.92
CA GLY A 25 -5.31 -11.31 -1.89
C GLY A 25 -3.97 -11.84 -2.40
N ILE A 26 -3.05 -12.05 -1.46
CA ILE A 26 -1.74 -12.69 -1.69
C ILE A 26 -1.55 -13.82 -0.68
N GLY A 27 -1.48 -15.05 -1.17
CA GLY A 27 -1.39 -16.24 -0.31
C GLY A 27 -2.62 -16.35 0.61
N LYS A 28 -2.39 -16.44 1.92
CA LYS A 28 -3.46 -16.44 2.93
C LYS A 28 -4.03 -15.04 3.20
N LEU A 29 -3.30 -13.98 2.89
CA LEU A 29 -3.72 -12.61 3.11
C LEU A 29 -4.76 -12.21 2.07
N LYS A 30 -6.05 -12.36 2.38
CA LYS A 30 -7.16 -12.01 1.50
C LYS A 30 -7.98 -10.86 2.07
N LEU A 31 -8.39 -9.93 1.20
CA LEU A 31 -9.34 -8.89 1.57
C LEU A 31 -10.57 -9.52 2.23
N PHE A 32 -11.15 -8.78 3.16
CA PHE A 32 -12.27 -9.14 4.03
C PHE A 32 -11.99 -10.22 5.09
N SER A 33 -10.78 -10.79 5.13
CA SER A 33 -10.40 -11.74 6.18
C SER A 33 -10.29 -11.07 7.55
N SER A 34 -10.53 -11.85 8.61
CA SER A 34 -10.33 -11.37 9.99
C SER A 34 -8.85 -11.22 10.35
N ALA A 35 -8.54 -10.50 11.44
CA ALA A 35 -7.17 -10.38 11.93
C ALA A 35 -6.53 -11.73 12.33
N ASN A 36 -7.33 -12.79 12.50
CA ASN A 36 -6.81 -14.15 12.72
C ASN A 36 -5.89 -14.64 11.60
N VAL A 37 -6.00 -14.09 10.38
CA VAL A 37 -5.10 -14.41 9.26
C VAL A 37 -3.63 -14.17 9.61
N ILE A 38 -3.32 -13.22 10.50
CA ILE A 38 -1.96 -12.94 10.98
C ILE A 38 -1.37 -14.15 11.72
N LYS A 39 -2.18 -14.81 12.55
CA LYS A 39 -1.77 -16.04 13.25
C LYS A 39 -1.60 -17.20 12.27
N GLU A 40 -2.48 -17.28 11.26
CA GLU A 40 -2.42 -18.33 10.23
C GLU A 40 -1.18 -18.25 9.34
N ILE A 41 -0.56 -17.08 9.22
CA ILE A 41 0.71 -16.88 8.51
C ILE A 41 1.94 -16.94 9.44
N GLY A 42 1.76 -17.37 10.69
CA GLY A 42 2.86 -17.71 11.61
C GLY A 42 3.19 -16.66 12.67
N TYR A 43 2.49 -15.52 12.68
CA TYR A 43 2.69 -14.49 13.70
C TYR A 43 1.77 -14.73 14.90
N ILE A 44 2.21 -15.64 15.78
CA ILE A 44 1.45 -16.10 16.96
C ILE A 44 1.69 -15.28 18.23
N LYS A 45 2.77 -14.50 18.28
CA LYS A 45 3.12 -13.67 19.44
C LYS A 45 2.30 -12.38 19.42
N GLU A 46 2.05 -11.84 20.61
CA GLU A 46 1.43 -10.52 20.75
C GLU A 46 2.25 -9.44 20.02
N PRO A 47 1.59 -8.48 19.35
CA PRO A 47 2.26 -7.43 18.62
C PRO A 47 2.93 -6.43 19.55
N ILE A 48 4.08 -5.90 19.13
CA ILE A 48 4.73 -4.77 19.79
C ILE A 48 4.02 -3.48 19.34
N LEU A 49 3.47 -2.73 20.30
CA LEU A 49 2.84 -1.45 20.03
C LEU A 49 3.90 -0.37 19.68
N VAL A 50 3.63 0.37 18.62
CA VAL A 50 4.46 1.49 18.13
C VAL A 50 3.54 2.67 17.84
N THR A 51 3.71 3.80 18.52
CA THR A 51 2.77 4.94 18.44
C THR A 51 3.38 6.22 17.88
N SER A 52 4.69 6.26 17.66
CA SER A 52 5.39 7.43 17.10
C SER A 52 6.12 7.12 15.81
N GLU A 53 6.24 8.12 14.94
CA GLU A 53 7.02 8.03 13.71
C GLU A 53 8.50 7.72 14.00
N ARG A 54 9.05 8.30 15.08
CA ARG A 54 10.43 8.01 15.51
C ARG A 54 10.63 6.54 15.88
N GLU A 55 9.71 5.95 16.63
CA GLU A 55 9.77 4.54 16.97
C GLU A 55 9.57 3.66 15.73
N TYR A 56 8.64 4.02 14.84
CA TYR A 56 8.46 3.33 13.57
C TYR A 56 9.76 3.30 12.76
N LEU A 57 10.40 4.45 12.58
CA LEU A 57 11.65 4.54 11.81
C LEU A 57 12.81 3.76 12.46
N SER A 58 12.88 3.72 13.80
CA SER A 58 13.99 3.08 14.52
C SER A 58 13.81 1.58 14.78
N LYS A 59 12.56 1.13 15.02
CA LYS A 59 12.23 -0.26 15.36
C LYS A 59 11.78 -1.06 14.14
N VAL A 60 11.03 -0.43 13.24
CA VAL A 60 10.32 -1.11 12.16
C VAL A 60 11.06 -0.94 10.83
N TYR A 61 11.22 0.32 10.38
CA TYR A 61 11.77 0.61 9.05
C TYR A 61 13.24 0.20 8.88
N LYS A 62 14.07 0.39 9.91
CA LYS A 62 15.52 0.10 9.84
C LYS A 62 15.90 -1.35 10.12
N LYS A 63 14.96 -2.23 10.50
CA LYS A 63 15.25 -3.59 10.99
C LYS A 63 14.40 -4.66 10.29
N TYR A 64 14.51 -4.75 8.96
CA TYR A 64 13.88 -5.81 8.15
C TYR A 64 14.26 -7.25 8.59
N GLU A 65 15.29 -7.41 9.43
CA GLU A 65 15.73 -8.71 9.95
C GLU A 65 14.93 -9.21 11.16
N ASN A 66 14.20 -8.34 11.87
CA ASN A 66 13.43 -8.76 13.03
C ASN A 66 12.12 -9.43 12.59
N LYS A 67 11.84 -10.66 13.05
CA LYS A 67 10.59 -11.38 12.77
C LYS A 67 9.44 -10.98 13.71
N GLU A 68 9.46 -9.76 14.23
CA GLU A 68 8.47 -9.30 15.20
C GLU A 68 7.21 -8.76 14.49
N LEU A 69 6.05 -8.99 15.08
CA LEU A 69 4.80 -8.35 14.64
C LEU A 69 4.69 -7.00 15.34
N TYR A 70 4.36 -5.95 14.59
CA TYR A 70 4.11 -4.63 15.18
C TYR A 70 2.66 -4.21 14.98
N LEU A 71 2.08 -3.59 16.01
CA LEU A 71 0.81 -2.88 15.95
C LEU A 71 1.12 -1.38 15.91
N LEU A 72 0.78 -0.74 14.80
CA LEU A 72 0.98 0.69 14.64
C LEU A 72 -0.23 1.43 15.20
N GLY A 73 -0.02 2.15 16.30
CA GLY A 73 -1.05 2.87 17.04
C GLY A 73 -1.17 4.34 16.63
N ILE A 74 -2.28 4.94 17.02
CA ILE A 74 -2.54 6.37 16.85
C ILE A 74 -1.63 7.15 17.80
N SER A 75 -0.91 8.14 17.27
CA SER A 75 -0.15 9.09 18.08
C SER A 75 -1.09 10.11 18.72
N GLU A 76 -0.84 10.49 19.97
CA GLU A 76 -1.52 11.62 20.61
C GLU A 76 -1.12 12.96 19.99
N ASN A 77 0.02 13.01 19.29
CA ASN A 77 0.54 14.20 18.63
C ASN A 77 0.48 14.02 17.11
N LYS A 78 -0.28 14.89 16.42
CA LYS A 78 -0.40 14.85 14.96
C LYS A 78 0.95 14.96 14.25
N ASN A 79 1.91 15.69 14.81
CA ASN A 79 3.23 15.88 14.20
C ASN A 79 4.16 14.67 14.37
N ASP A 80 3.79 13.71 15.22
CA ASP A 80 4.52 12.46 15.43
C ASP A 80 3.67 11.25 15.02
N LYS A 81 2.64 11.49 14.20
CA LYS A 81 1.76 10.48 13.64
C LYS A 81 2.54 9.63 12.65
N ILE A 82 2.41 8.31 12.79
CA ILE A 82 2.87 7.37 11.77
C ILE A 82 2.05 7.58 10.50
N ALA A 83 2.69 7.94 9.38
CA ALA A 83 2.00 8.33 8.15
C ALA A 83 0.99 7.28 7.64
N ARG A 84 1.21 6.00 7.98
CA ARG A 84 0.38 4.86 7.57
C ARG A 84 -0.85 4.61 8.45
N VAL A 85 -0.95 5.24 9.62
CA VAL A 85 -2.01 4.98 10.61
C VAL A 85 -3.09 6.06 10.55
N PRO A 86 -4.34 5.76 10.16
CA PRO A 86 -5.42 6.76 10.22
C PRO A 86 -5.83 7.05 11.67
N PHE A 87 -6.30 8.25 11.94
CA PHE A 87 -7.02 8.64 13.16
C PHE A 87 -8.44 8.04 13.14
N CYS A 88 -8.53 6.72 13.23
CA CYS A 88 -9.78 5.99 13.25
C CYS A 88 -9.64 4.79 14.20
N ASP A 89 -10.30 4.83 15.35
CA ASP A 89 -10.19 3.79 16.39
C ASP A 89 -10.68 2.41 15.92
N SER A 90 -11.58 2.39 14.93
CA SER A 90 -12.03 1.18 14.25
C SER A 90 -10.99 0.55 13.32
N VAL A 91 -9.87 1.23 13.07
CA VAL A 91 -8.78 0.74 12.23
C VAL A 91 -7.62 0.21 13.07
N LYS A 92 -7.23 -1.02 12.81
CA LYS A 92 -5.98 -1.60 13.33
C LYS A 92 -4.99 -1.75 12.19
N VAL A 93 -3.77 -1.25 12.39
CA VAL A 93 -2.69 -1.32 11.40
C VAL A 93 -1.58 -2.23 11.93
N TYR A 94 -1.33 -3.33 11.23
CA TYR A 94 -0.24 -4.24 11.55
C TYR A 94 0.90 -4.07 10.55
N TYR A 95 2.12 -4.13 11.04
CA TYR A 95 3.30 -4.26 10.21
C TYR A 95 3.93 -5.64 10.39
N ILE A 96 4.14 -6.30 9.26
CA ILE A 96 4.71 -7.63 9.13
C ILE A 96 6.03 -7.50 8.36
N PRO A 97 7.18 -7.77 9.00
CA PRO A 97 8.49 -7.61 8.37
C PRO A 97 8.69 -8.50 7.14
N SER A 98 8.22 -9.76 7.18
CA SER A 98 8.38 -10.69 6.07
C SER A 98 7.27 -11.75 6.01
N TYR A 99 6.85 -12.14 4.82
CA TYR A 99 5.91 -13.23 4.57
C TYR A 99 6.26 -13.96 3.28
N ILE A 100 6.21 -15.29 3.31
CA ILE A 100 6.43 -16.16 2.15
C ILE A 100 5.07 -16.76 1.76
N PRO A 101 4.33 -16.18 0.80
CA PRO A 101 3.04 -16.70 0.38
C PRO A 101 3.15 -18.01 -0.39
N VAL A 102 4.24 -18.19 -1.14
CA VAL A 102 4.58 -19.37 -1.94
C VAL A 102 6.10 -19.49 -2.02
N ASP A 103 6.61 -20.71 -2.25
CA ASP A 103 8.04 -20.96 -2.40
C ASP A 103 8.67 -20.05 -3.47
N GLY A 104 9.78 -19.40 -3.12
CA GLY A 104 10.51 -18.51 -4.02
C GLY A 104 10.00 -17.06 -4.10
N VAL A 105 8.91 -16.71 -3.42
CA VAL A 105 8.43 -15.33 -3.31
C VAL A 105 8.54 -14.87 -1.86
N VAL A 106 9.42 -13.90 -1.59
CA VAL A 106 9.57 -13.28 -0.27
C VAL A 106 9.03 -11.87 -0.34
N LEU A 107 8.00 -11.59 0.45
CA LEU A 107 7.42 -10.26 0.59
C LEU A 107 8.00 -9.62 1.85
N SER A 108 8.49 -8.39 1.73
CA SER A 108 9.07 -7.66 2.86
C SER A 108 8.38 -6.31 3.07
N GLY A 109 8.28 -5.89 4.33
CA GLY A 109 7.66 -4.62 4.71
C GLY A 109 6.17 -4.55 4.38
N ILE A 110 5.39 -5.46 4.97
CA ILE A 110 3.96 -5.60 4.69
C ILE A 110 3.16 -4.80 5.73
N THR A 111 2.33 -3.88 5.28
CA THR A 111 1.36 -3.18 6.13
C THR A 111 -0.04 -3.72 5.85
N LEU A 112 -0.70 -4.23 6.88
CA LEU A 112 -2.09 -4.69 6.83
C LEU A 112 -2.98 -3.71 7.58
N LYS A 113 -4.10 -3.30 6.99
CA LYS A 113 -5.10 -2.46 7.67
C LYS A 113 -6.43 -3.19 7.77
N PHE A 114 -6.95 -3.28 8.99
CA PHE A 114 -8.22 -3.89 9.31
C PHE A 114 -9.20 -2.82 9.75
N PHE A 115 -10.40 -2.78 9.18
CA PHE A 115 -11.49 -1.91 9.60
C PHE A 115 -12.60 -2.78 10.19
N ASN A 116 -12.92 -2.58 11.47
CA ASN A 116 -13.87 -3.44 12.21
C ASN A 116 -13.54 -4.94 12.05
N ASP A 117 -12.27 -5.30 12.26
CA ASP A 117 -11.70 -6.65 12.08
C ASP A 117 -11.69 -7.18 10.63
N SER A 118 -12.09 -6.40 9.62
CA SER A 118 -12.04 -6.83 8.22
C SER A 118 -10.81 -6.26 7.50
N LEU A 119 -9.96 -7.14 6.95
CA LEU A 119 -8.78 -6.73 6.18
C LEU A 119 -9.20 -5.97 4.92
N TYR A 120 -8.90 -4.68 4.84
CA TYR A 120 -9.30 -3.87 3.68
C TYR A 120 -8.11 -3.35 2.88
N SER A 121 -6.87 -3.42 3.40
CA SER A 121 -5.68 -2.96 2.69
C SER A 121 -4.46 -3.81 3.01
N ILE A 122 -3.72 -4.17 1.96
CA ILE A 122 -2.43 -4.84 1.97
C ILE A 122 -1.47 -3.96 1.17
N MET A 123 -0.42 -3.45 1.82
CA MET A 123 0.64 -2.68 1.19
C MET A 123 1.98 -3.37 1.44
N ILE A 124 2.85 -3.39 0.44
CA ILE A 124 4.14 -4.08 0.49
C ILE A 124 5.23 -3.15 -0.05
N ASP A 125 6.24 -2.86 0.77
CA ASP A 125 7.29 -1.88 0.43
C ASP A 125 8.35 -2.44 -0.50
N SER A 126 8.67 -3.74 -0.41
CA SER A 126 9.65 -4.39 -1.28
C SER A 126 9.02 -5.63 -1.93
N PRO A 127 8.23 -5.44 -3.00
CA PRO A 127 7.46 -6.51 -3.64
C PRO A 127 8.32 -7.30 -4.66
N ASP A 128 9.51 -7.72 -4.25
CA ASP A 128 10.45 -8.47 -5.10
C ASP A 128 9.79 -9.73 -5.66
N GLY A 129 9.83 -9.91 -6.98
CA GLY A 129 9.21 -11.04 -7.67
C GLY A 129 7.67 -11.03 -7.71
N LEU A 130 6.98 -10.22 -6.89
CA LEU A 130 5.52 -10.17 -6.84
C LEU A 130 4.93 -9.74 -8.18
N ARG A 131 5.51 -8.73 -8.84
CA ARG A 131 5.06 -8.29 -10.17
C ARG A 131 5.07 -9.43 -11.18
N ALA A 132 6.14 -10.21 -11.23
CA ALA A 132 6.25 -11.35 -12.13
C ALA A 132 5.24 -12.45 -11.78
N ALA A 133 5.06 -12.75 -10.49
CA ALA A 133 4.07 -13.72 -10.03
C ALA A 133 2.63 -13.30 -10.38
N LEU A 134 2.30 -12.02 -10.21
CA LEU A 134 0.99 -11.47 -10.58
C LEU A 134 0.78 -11.51 -12.10
N THR A 135 1.79 -11.15 -12.90
CA THR A 135 1.69 -11.25 -14.37
C THR A 135 1.52 -12.69 -14.83
N LEU A 136 2.17 -13.65 -14.17
CA LEU A 136 2.01 -15.07 -14.49
C LEU A 136 0.60 -15.57 -14.16
N LYS A 137 0.07 -15.21 -12.98
CA LYS A 137 -1.24 -15.68 -12.51
C LYS A 137 -2.41 -14.96 -13.18
N TYR A 138 -2.32 -13.65 -13.29
CA TYR A 138 -3.41 -12.77 -13.71
C TYR A 138 -3.20 -12.22 -15.12
N GLY A 139 -2.16 -12.63 -15.86
CA GLY A 139 -1.94 -12.16 -17.22
C GLY A 139 -1.31 -10.77 -17.32
N LYS A 140 -1.28 -10.23 -18.53
CA LYS A 140 -0.53 -9.01 -18.86
C LYS A 140 -1.16 -7.77 -18.18
N PRO A 141 -0.40 -7.00 -17.40
CA PRO A 141 -0.92 -5.78 -16.79
C PRO A 141 -0.98 -4.62 -17.79
N GLU A 142 -1.71 -3.58 -17.41
CA GLU A 142 -1.60 -2.25 -18.00
C GLU A 142 -0.49 -1.44 -17.30
N HIS A 143 0.15 -0.55 -18.06
CA HIS A 143 1.19 0.34 -17.56
C HIS A 143 0.84 1.80 -17.86
N GLU A 144 0.92 2.64 -16.83
CA GLU A 144 0.85 4.08 -16.95
C GLU A 144 2.21 4.68 -16.57
N LYS A 145 2.70 5.62 -17.38
CA LYS A 145 3.92 6.38 -17.12
C LYS A 145 3.58 7.86 -17.02
N LYS A 146 4.07 8.53 -15.97
CA LYS A 146 4.02 9.98 -15.84
C LYS A 146 5.44 10.51 -15.70
N GLU A 147 5.71 11.65 -16.34
CA GLU A 147 7.00 12.31 -16.25
C GLU A 147 6.80 13.78 -15.87
N LYS A 148 7.76 14.29 -15.10
CA LYS A 148 7.78 15.69 -14.70
C LYS A 148 9.21 16.21 -14.77
N GLU A 149 9.39 17.30 -15.50
CA GLU A 149 10.66 18.01 -15.51
C GLU A 149 10.90 18.77 -14.21
N ARG A 150 12.15 18.77 -13.77
CA ARG A 150 12.61 19.48 -12.59
C ARG A 150 13.90 20.22 -12.93
N ILE A 151 13.89 21.52 -12.72
CA ILE A 151 15.00 22.40 -13.05
C ILE A 151 15.86 22.62 -11.81
N PHE A 152 17.17 22.42 -11.95
CA PHE A 152 18.17 22.67 -10.93
C PHE A 152 19.14 23.72 -11.42
N VAL A 153 19.69 24.54 -10.52
CA VAL A 153 20.74 25.51 -10.85
C VAL A 153 22.03 25.05 -10.18
N ASN A 154 23.10 24.87 -10.96
CA ASN A 154 24.40 24.50 -10.40
C ASN A 154 25.13 25.72 -9.81
N GLY A 155 26.30 25.50 -9.20
CA GLY A 155 27.10 26.57 -8.60
C GLY A 155 27.62 27.65 -9.56
N LEU A 156 27.43 27.46 -10.88
CA LEU A 156 27.79 28.42 -11.93
C LEU A 156 26.57 29.18 -12.48
N GLY A 157 25.37 28.96 -11.92
CA GLY A 157 24.13 29.57 -12.42
C GLY A 157 23.54 28.88 -13.66
N ILE A 158 24.06 27.69 -14.04
CA ILE A 158 23.58 26.96 -15.21
C ILE A 158 22.40 26.07 -14.80
N GLU A 159 21.32 26.15 -15.57
CA GLU A 159 20.15 25.29 -15.42
C GLU A 159 20.43 23.86 -15.92
N ILE A 160 20.05 22.87 -15.11
CA ILE A 160 20.13 21.44 -15.39
C ILE A 160 18.72 20.88 -15.24
N THR A 161 18.12 20.43 -16.34
CA THR A 161 16.84 19.75 -16.32
C THR A 161 17.05 18.27 -16.00
N LYS A 162 16.29 17.77 -15.02
CA LYS A 162 16.17 16.35 -14.70
C LYS A 162 14.72 15.92 -14.82
N ILE A 163 14.49 14.63 -15.03
CA ILE A 163 13.15 14.06 -15.21
C ILE A 163 12.85 13.16 -14.01
N ASP A 164 11.75 13.45 -13.33
CA ASP A 164 11.13 12.53 -12.39
C ASP A 164 10.14 11.65 -13.17
N SER A 165 10.11 10.35 -12.87
CA SER A 165 9.26 9.37 -13.56
C SER A 165 8.47 8.54 -12.57
N GLU A 166 7.17 8.37 -12.83
CA GLU A 166 6.26 7.52 -12.08
C GLU A 166 5.72 6.43 -13.00
N TYR A 167 5.71 5.20 -12.51
CA TYR A 167 5.21 4.02 -13.21
C TYR A 167 4.15 3.34 -12.35
N THR A 168 2.94 3.22 -12.89
CA THR A 168 1.85 2.48 -12.26
C THR A 168 1.54 1.25 -13.11
N THR A 169 1.52 0.08 -12.50
CA THR A 169 1.19 -1.19 -13.14
C THR A 169 -0.07 -1.77 -12.50
N THR A 170 -1.11 -2.04 -13.29
CA THR A 170 -2.42 -2.52 -12.81
C THR A 170 -2.83 -3.80 -13.52
N TRP A 171 -3.37 -4.76 -12.78
CA TRP A 171 -3.90 -6.02 -13.32
C TRP A 171 -5.44 -6.04 -13.37
N GLU A 172 -6.12 -5.18 -12.61
CA GLU A 172 -7.58 -5.06 -12.60
C GLU A 172 -8.02 -3.61 -12.60
N LYS A 173 -8.17 -3.01 -13.78
CA LYS A 173 -8.57 -1.60 -13.89
C LYS A 173 -10.08 -1.40 -13.86
N GLU A 174 -10.85 -2.38 -14.31
CA GLU A 174 -12.32 -2.29 -14.41
C GLU A 174 -13.02 -2.61 -13.08
N ASN A 175 -12.30 -3.13 -12.09
CA ASN A 175 -12.84 -3.45 -10.78
C ASN A 175 -12.98 -2.17 -9.93
N LYS A 176 -14.22 -1.73 -9.72
CA LYS A 176 -14.50 -0.53 -8.90
C LYS A 176 -14.44 -0.78 -7.40
N GLU A 177 -14.49 -2.04 -6.96
CA GLU A 177 -14.49 -2.39 -5.54
C GLU A 177 -13.08 -2.65 -5.01
N ILE A 178 -12.16 -3.09 -5.85
CA ILE A 178 -10.80 -3.45 -5.48
C ILE A 178 -9.83 -2.67 -6.36
N SER A 179 -8.87 -2.00 -5.73
CA SER A 179 -7.72 -1.41 -6.40
C SER A 179 -6.49 -2.28 -6.17
N CYS A 180 -5.82 -2.65 -7.26
CA CYS A 180 -4.59 -3.44 -7.24
C CYS A 180 -3.56 -2.78 -8.16
N TYR A 181 -2.46 -2.29 -7.59
CA TYR A 181 -1.39 -1.71 -8.39
C TYR A 181 -0.01 -1.89 -7.76
N TYR A 182 0.99 -1.93 -8.62
CA TYR A 182 2.40 -1.75 -8.28
C TYR A 182 2.82 -0.35 -8.74
N PHE A 183 3.48 0.39 -7.87
CA PHE A 183 3.94 1.74 -8.11
C PHE A 183 5.46 1.81 -7.97
N SER A 184 6.13 2.49 -8.90
CA SER A 184 7.56 2.79 -8.84
C SER A 184 7.80 4.24 -9.23
N LYS A 185 8.57 4.97 -8.42
CA LYS A 185 8.89 6.37 -8.67
C LYS A 185 10.39 6.62 -8.58
N PHE A 186 10.91 7.22 -9.64
CA PHE A 186 12.25 7.79 -9.71
C PHE A 186 12.12 9.30 -9.60
N TYR A 187 12.75 9.90 -8.60
CA TYR A 187 12.62 11.33 -8.35
C TYR A 187 13.91 11.92 -7.84
N HIS A 188 14.15 13.19 -8.12
CA HIS A 188 15.33 13.90 -7.63
C HIS A 188 15.01 14.59 -6.31
N SER A 189 15.95 14.59 -5.35
CA SER A 189 15.83 15.39 -4.12
C SER A 189 16.01 16.89 -4.42
N ASP A 190 15.81 17.74 -3.42
CA ASP A 190 16.08 19.19 -3.57
C ASP A 190 17.56 19.49 -3.88
N LYS A 191 18.46 18.56 -3.54
CA LYS A 191 19.88 18.60 -3.90
C LYS A 191 20.18 18.01 -5.28
N GLY A 192 19.15 17.54 -5.99
CA GLY A 192 19.27 16.91 -7.30
C GLY A 192 19.74 15.46 -7.26
N GLU A 193 19.75 14.79 -6.10
CA GLU A 193 20.16 13.38 -5.99
C GLU A 193 19.01 12.46 -6.44
N LEU A 194 19.30 11.46 -7.26
CA LEU A 194 18.29 10.49 -7.71
C LEU A 194 17.88 9.58 -6.54
N ASN A 195 16.58 9.47 -6.32
CA ASN A 195 15.96 8.59 -5.35
C ASN A 195 14.98 7.66 -6.07
N HIS A 196 14.77 6.49 -5.48
CA HIS A 196 13.82 5.50 -5.97
C HIS A 196 13.02 4.95 -4.79
N PHE A 197 11.71 4.83 -4.97
CA PHE A 197 10.91 3.97 -4.11
C PHE A 197 9.86 3.25 -4.95
N GLU A 198 9.45 2.10 -4.44
CA GLU A 198 8.41 1.28 -5.02
C GLU A 198 7.53 0.70 -3.91
N TYR A 199 6.32 0.31 -4.27
CA TYR A 199 5.45 -0.46 -3.41
C TYR A 199 4.37 -1.17 -4.22
N PHE A 200 3.80 -2.22 -3.64
CA PHE A 200 2.56 -2.82 -4.11
C PHE A 200 1.42 -2.47 -3.16
N SER A 201 0.22 -2.29 -3.70
CA SER A 201 -0.99 -2.00 -2.93
C SER A 201 -2.19 -2.76 -3.48
N LEU A 202 -2.91 -3.42 -2.58
CA LEU A 202 -4.19 -4.08 -2.82
C LEU A 202 -5.18 -3.66 -1.73
N PHE A 203 -6.32 -3.06 -2.10
CA PHE A 203 -7.30 -2.62 -1.11
C PHE A 203 -8.73 -2.58 -1.65
N ASN A 204 -9.68 -2.66 -0.73
CA ASN A 204 -11.10 -2.39 -1.00
C ASN A 204 -11.36 -0.89 -1.02
N VAL A 205 -11.84 -0.38 -2.15
CA VAL A 205 -12.04 1.07 -2.39
C VAL A 205 -13.12 1.65 -1.47
N PRO A 206 -14.34 1.08 -1.37
CA PRO A 206 -15.37 1.64 -0.48
C PRO A 206 -14.96 1.72 1.01
N MET A 207 -14.28 0.69 1.53
CA MET A 207 -13.78 0.71 2.90
C MET A 207 -12.66 1.74 3.09
N ALA A 208 -11.74 1.85 2.13
CA ALA A 208 -10.68 2.84 2.17
C ALA A 208 -11.24 4.27 2.18
N ASP A 209 -12.21 4.57 1.31
CA ASP A 209 -12.87 5.87 1.23
C ASP A 209 -13.60 6.23 2.53
N ASN A 210 -14.28 5.25 3.14
CA ASN A 210 -14.96 5.44 4.41
C ASN A 210 -13.96 5.74 5.54
N VAL A 211 -12.85 4.99 5.62
CA VAL A 211 -11.78 5.25 6.59
C VAL A 211 -11.15 6.62 6.38
N GLU A 212 -10.89 7.02 5.13
CA GLU A 212 -10.33 8.34 4.81
C GLU A 212 -11.27 9.47 5.25
N LYS A 213 -12.58 9.32 5.05
CA LYS A 213 -13.57 10.29 5.53
C LYS A 213 -13.50 10.44 7.05
N ILE A 214 -13.47 9.32 7.78
CA ILE A 214 -13.38 9.32 9.25
C ILE A 214 -12.05 9.93 9.72
N ASP A 215 -10.92 9.58 9.10
CA ASP A 215 -9.60 10.13 9.40
C ASP A 215 -9.57 11.65 9.21
N LYS A 216 -10.16 12.17 8.12
CA LYS A 216 -10.26 13.62 7.87
C LYS A 216 -11.10 14.32 8.94
N GLU A 217 -12.25 13.78 9.30
CA GLU A 217 -13.12 14.34 10.34
C GLU A 217 -12.43 14.36 11.71
N ASN A 218 -11.77 13.27 12.09
CA ASN A 218 -11.05 13.18 13.36
C ASN A 218 -9.80 14.05 13.39
N THR A 219 -9.04 14.11 12.30
CA THR A 219 -7.90 15.03 12.14
C THR A 219 -8.33 16.47 12.36
N LYS A 220 -9.47 16.87 11.78
CA LYS A 220 -10.01 18.22 11.98
C LYS A 220 -10.33 18.51 13.44
N LYS A 221 -11.01 17.58 14.13
CA LYS A 221 -11.32 17.72 15.57
C LYS A 221 -10.06 17.87 16.43
N ILE A 222 -8.99 17.13 16.11
CA ILE A 222 -7.71 17.23 16.83
C ILE A 222 -7.09 18.62 16.63
N ILE A 223 -7.05 19.12 15.39
CA ILE A 223 -6.54 20.46 15.08
C ILE A 223 -7.35 21.54 15.82
N ASP A 224 -8.68 21.48 15.73
CA ASP A 224 -9.57 22.45 16.38
C ASP A 224 -9.36 22.45 17.91
N LYS A 225 -9.14 21.27 18.51
CA LYS A 225 -8.83 21.14 19.94
C LYS A 225 -7.47 21.79 20.27
N GLU A 226 -6.41 21.46 19.52
CA GLU A 226 -5.07 22.03 19.71
C GLU A 226 -5.06 23.56 19.57
N GLU A 227 -5.78 24.10 18.59
CA GLU A 227 -5.89 25.55 18.39
C GLU A 227 -6.65 26.22 19.53
N ASN A 228 -7.76 25.63 20.00
CA ASN A 228 -8.51 26.17 21.13
C ASN A 228 -7.68 26.16 22.43
N GLU A 229 -6.88 25.11 22.67
CA GLU A 229 -5.96 25.06 23.80
C GLU A 229 -4.84 26.11 23.69
N ARG A 230 -4.33 26.38 22.48
CA ARG A 230 -3.36 27.46 22.24
C ARG A 230 -3.98 28.84 22.50
N ARG A 231 -5.20 29.11 22.01
CA ARG A 231 -5.91 30.37 22.25
C ARG A 231 -6.10 30.64 23.74
N LYS A 232 -6.59 29.66 24.49
CA LYS A 232 -6.76 29.77 25.95
C LYS A 232 -5.46 30.10 26.68
N LYS A 233 -4.30 29.63 26.20
CA LYS A 233 -2.99 29.95 26.80
C LYS A 233 -2.53 31.38 26.47
N LEU A 234 -2.96 31.91 25.32
CA LEU A 234 -2.67 33.29 24.92
C LEU A 234 -3.57 34.30 25.62
N ASP A 235 -4.82 33.93 25.94
CA ASP A 235 -5.77 34.78 26.67
C ASP A 235 -5.36 35.05 28.15
N VAL A 236 -4.31 34.39 28.63
CA VAL A 236 -3.75 34.55 29.99
C VAL A 236 -2.51 35.47 30.00
N LEU A 237 -2.08 35.98 28.83
CA LEU A 237 -1.04 36.99 28.66
C LEU A 237 -1.65 38.39 28.60
#